data_AF-A0A6N0LXQ9-F1
#
_entry.id   AF-A0A6N0LXQ9-F1
#
_cell.length_a   1.000
_cell.length_b   1.000
_cell.length_c   1.000
_cell.angle_alpha   90.00
_cell.angle_beta   90.00
_cell.angle_gamma   90.00
#
_symmetry.space_group_name_H-M   'P 1'
#
loop_
_entity.id
_entity.type
_entity.pdbx_description
1 polymer ?
#
loop_
_entity_poly.entity_id
_entity_poly.type
_entity_poly.pdbx_seq_one_letter_code
_entity_poly.pdbx_strand_id
1 'polypeptide(L)'
;MSNYTFTPLAVSDLDNIYEYIAANDLAIVGQLLNRFTELFRKLAAMPGIGRNRPELGEGIRSFPSGNYVIFYRSFEGGIQIM
;
A
#
# COMPACT_ATOMS: atom_id res chain seq x y z
N MET A 1 2.37 -11.94 -14.19
CA MET A 1 1.56 -11.65 -12.99
C MET A 1 2.28 -10.54 -12.24
N SER A 2 1.62 -9.42 -11.98
CA SER A 2 2.24 -8.30 -11.27
C SER A 2 2.32 -8.62 -9.78
N ASN A 3 3.52 -8.73 -9.23
CA ASN A 3 3.74 -9.08 -7.84
C ASN A 3 3.81 -7.82 -6.97
N TYR A 4 3.37 -7.92 -5.72
CA TYR A 4 3.69 -6.93 -4.69
C TYR A 4 4.25 -7.59 -3.44
N THR A 5 5.19 -6.92 -2.80
CA THR A 5 5.78 -7.34 -1.52
C THR A 5 5.63 -6.22 -0.50
N PHE A 6 5.86 -6.53 0.77
CA PHE A 6 5.79 -5.56 1.87
C PHE A 6 7.15 -5.46 2.55
N THR A 7 7.53 -4.26 2.97
CA THR A 7 8.57 -4.08 3.99
C THR A 7 8.05 -4.54 5.35
N PRO A 8 8.94 -4.86 6.32
CA PRO A 8 8.52 -5.10 7.69
C PRO A 8 7.74 -3.93 8.30
N LEU A 9 8.08 -2.69 7.92
CA LEU A 9 7.39 -1.49 8.37
C LEU A 9 5.96 -1.43 7.83
N ALA A 10 5.76 -1.69 6.53
CA ALA A 10 4.43 -1.74 5.92
C ALA A 10 3.55 -2.82 6.55
N VAL A 11 4.12 -3.98 6.92
CA VAL A 11 3.37 -5.01 7.66
C VAL A 11 2.93 -4.46 9.03
N SER A 12 3.86 -3.84 9.78
CA SER A 12 3.53 -3.23 11.07
C SER A 12 2.47 -2.13 10.95
N ASP A 13 2.49 -1.33 9.89
CA ASP A 13 1.47 -0.30 9.65
C ASP A 13 0.10 -0.92 9.39
N LEU A 14 0.03 -2.00 8.59
CA LEU A 14 -1.20 -2.74 8.36
C LEU A 14 -1.75 -3.36 9.65
N ASP A 15 -0.88 -3.91 10.49
CA ASP A 15 -1.26 -4.47 11.80
C ASP A 15 -1.81 -3.38 12.72
N ASN A 16 -1.13 -2.22 12.82
CA ASN A 16 -1.60 -1.08 13.61
C ASN A 16 -2.96 -0.55 13.13
N ILE A 17 -3.17 -0.48 11.80
CA ILE A 17 -4.45 -0.09 11.21
C ILE A 17 -5.53 -1.11 11.55
N TYR A 18 -5.21 -2.40 11.45
CA TYR A 18 -6.11 -3.49 11.81
C TYR A 18 -6.53 -3.37 13.28
N GLU A 19 -5.59 -3.25 14.20
CA GLU A 19 -5.84 -3.15 15.64
C GLU A 19 -6.73 -1.94 15.98
N TYR A 20 -6.44 -0.79 15.37
CA TYR A 20 -7.22 0.43 15.58
C TYR A 20 -8.69 0.29 15.12
N ILE A 21 -8.91 -0.33 13.97
CA ILE A 21 -10.26 -0.48 13.41
C ILE A 21 -11.01 -1.63 14.10
N ALA A 22 -10.33 -2.75 14.37
CA ALA A 22 -10.92 -3.93 14.99
C ALA A 22 -11.47 -3.66 16.39
N ALA A 23 -10.91 -2.68 17.11
CA ALA A 23 -11.44 -2.21 18.38
C ALA A 23 -12.84 -1.56 18.26
N ASN A 24 -13.25 -1.13 17.06
CA ASN A 24 -14.48 -0.38 16.81
C ASN A 24 -15.49 -1.14 15.92
N ASP A 25 -15.04 -1.70 14.78
CA ASP A 25 -15.92 -2.42 13.84
C ASP A 25 -15.12 -3.36 12.90
N LEU A 26 -15.28 -4.67 13.10
CA LEU A 26 -14.62 -5.70 12.29
C LEU A 26 -15.09 -5.75 10.83
N ALA A 27 -16.31 -5.30 10.52
CA ALA A 27 -16.80 -5.31 9.14
C ALA A 27 -16.05 -4.29 8.28
N ILE A 28 -15.66 -3.15 8.87
CA ILE A 28 -14.87 -2.11 8.21
C ILE A 28 -13.48 -2.64 7.84
N VAL A 29 -12.88 -3.47 8.68
CA VAL A 29 -11.57 -4.10 8.43
C VAL A 29 -11.59 -4.86 7.11
N GLY A 30 -12.60 -5.71 6.89
CA GLY A 30 -12.70 -6.51 5.67
C GLY A 30 -12.81 -5.64 4.41
N GLN A 31 -13.59 -4.56 4.47
CA GLN A 31 -13.71 -3.62 3.34
C GLN A 31 -12.39 -2.90 3.06
N LEU A 32 -11.65 -2.51 4.10
CA LEU A 32 -10.37 -1.83 3.95
C LEU A 32 -9.31 -2.74 3.36
N LEU A 33 -9.19 -3.98 3.84
CA LEU A 33 -8.23 -4.97 3.31
C LEU A 33 -8.49 -5.29 1.84
N ASN A 34 -9.77 -5.42 1.44
CA ASN A 34 -10.14 -5.59 0.04
C ASN A 34 -9.73 -4.39 -0.81
N ARG A 35 -9.99 -3.16 -0.32
CA ARG A 35 -9.59 -1.93 -0.99
C ARG A 35 -8.06 -1.84 -1.19
N PHE A 36 -7.29 -2.17 -0.16
CA PHE A 36 -5.83 -2.16 -0.23
C PHE A 36 -5.30 -3.23 -1.18
N THR A 37 -5.84 -4.44 -1.13
CA THR A 37 -5.44 -5.53 -2.04
C THR A 37 -5.65 -5.13 -3.51
N GLU A 38 -6.82 -4.58 -3.84
CA GLU A 38 -7.11 -4.12 -5.21
C GLU A 38 -6.21 -2.97 -5.62
N LEU A 39 -5.91 -2.04 -4.70
CA LEU A 39 -4.98 -0.96 -4.97
C LEU A 39 -3.55 -1.48 -5.21
N PHE A 40 -3.03 -2.39 -4.40
CA PHE A 40 -1.69 -2.94 -4.57
C PHE A 40 -1.55 -3.68 -5.89
N ARG A 41 -2.57 -4.46 -6.30
CA ARG A 41 -2.63 -5.08 -7.63
C ARG A 41 -2.58 -4.04 -8.75
N LYS A 42 -3.36 -2.96 -8.63
CA LYS A 42 -3.36 -1.86 -9.61
C LYS A 42 -2.01 -1.16 -9.70
N LEU A 43 -1.39 -0.87 -8.56
CA LEU A 43 -0.06 -0.25 -8.50
C LEU A 43 1.01 -1.19 -9.05
N ALA A 44 0.91 -2.50 -8.81
CA ALA A 44 1.83 -3.49 -9.38
C ALA A 44 1.68 -3.61 -10.90
N ALA A 45 0.45 -3.51 -11.42
CA ALA A 45 0.17 -3.53 -12.84
C ALA A 45 0.59 -2.24 -13.56
N MET A 46 0.47 -1.10 -12.88
CA MET A 46 0.82 0.21 -13.44
C MET A 46 1.67 1.03 -12.45
N PRO A 47 2.95 0.66 -12.20
CA PRO A 47 3.75 1.31 -11.16
C PRO A 47 3.99 2.81 -11.40
N GLY A 48 3.82 3.28 -12.62
CA GLY A 48 3.98 4.68 -13.00
C GLY A 48 2.86 5.64 -12.55
N ILE A 49 1.70 5.15 -12.11
CA ILE A 49 0.53 6.00 -11.82
C ILE A 49 0.63 6.76 -10.48
N GLY A 50 1.48 6.31 -9.57
CA GLY A 50 1.76 7.02 -8.32
C GLY A 50 2.63 8.24 -8.55
N ARG A 51 2.37 9.28 -7.75
CA ARG A 51 3.16 10.51 -7.76
C ARG A 51 4.59 10.20 -7.31
N ASN A 52 5.57 10.61 -8.10
CA ASN A 52 6.98 10.53 -7.71
C ASN A 52 7.24 11.40 -6.48
N ARG A 53 8.01 10.87 -5.52
CA ARG A 53 8.33 11.49 -4.23
C ARG A 53 9.84 11.58 -4.03
N PRO A 54 10.57 12.33 -4.89
CA PRO A 54 12.02 12.45 -4.75
C PRO A 54 12.43 13.05 -3.40
N GLU A 55 11.54 13.79 -2.74
CA GLU A 55 11.74 14.34 -1.39
C GLU A 55 11.85 13.26 -0.30
N LEU A 56 11.38 12.03 -0.56
CA LEU A 56 11.46 10.89 0.37
C LEU A 56 12.58 9.91 0.01
N GLY A 57 13.20 10.07 -1.17
CA GLY A 57 14.25 9.21 -1.68
C GLY A 57 14.01 8.75 -3.11
N GLU A 58 15.05 8.16 -3.71
CA GLU A 58 15.01 7.74 -5.10
C GLU A 58 14.00 6.60 -5.34
N GLY A 59 13.24 6.73 -6.43
CA GLY A 59 12.26 5.72 -6.88
C GLY A 59 11.03 5.57 -5.99
N ILE A 60 10.88 6.38 -4.94
CA ILE A 60 9.71 6.35 -4.06
C ILE A 60 8.53 7.02 -4.75
N ARG A 61 7.38 6.35 -4.70
CA ARG A 61 6.11 6.85 -5.21
C ARG A 61 5.06 6.78 -4.13
N SER A 62 4.04 7.62 -4.25
CA SER A 62 2.88 7.61 -3.36
C SER A 62 1.57 7.55 -4.13
N PHE A 63 0.57 6.87 -3.59
CA PHE A 63 -0.80 6.89 -4.12
C PHE A 63 -1.84 7.04 -3.00
N PRO A 64 -2.80 7.98 -3.10
CA PRO A 64 -3.81 8.18 -2.07
C PRO A 64 -4.91 7.09 -2.11
N SER A 65 -5.37 6.65 -0.95
CA SER A 65 -6.46 5.69 -0.78
C SER A 65 -7.33 6.06 0.42
N GLY A 66 -8.31 6.93 0.19
CA GLY A 66 -9.18 7.42 1.26
C GLY A 66 -8.36 8.23 2.25
N ASN A 67 -8.35 7.82 3.51
CA ASN A 67 -7.59 8.48 4.57
C ASN A 67 -6.13 8.02 4.67
N TYR A 68 -5.69 7.10 3.79
CA TYR A 68 -4.35 6.53 3.81
C TYR A 68 -3.56 6.95 2.57
N VAL A 69 -2.24 6.99 2.69
CA VAL A 69 -1.32 7.16 1.56
C VAL A 69 -0.44 5.93 1.48
N ILE A 70 -0.41 5.29 0.32
CA ILE A 70 0.42 4.12 0.08
C ILE A 70 1.75 4.57 -0.51
N PHE A 71 2.84 4.31 0.20
CA PHE A 71 4.20 4.48 -0.33
C PHE A 71 4.69 3.18 -0.94
N TYR A 72 5.34 3.28 -2.09
CA TYR A 72 5.88 2.10 -2.77
C TYR A 72 7.06 2.45 -3.68
N ARG A 73 7.84 1.43 -4.02
CA ARG A 73 8.89 1.48 -5.03
C ARG A 73 8.65 0.38 -6.06
N SER A 74 8.87 0.66 -7.35
CA SER A 74 8.83 -0.36 -8.40
C SER A 74 10.15 -1.12 -8.50
N PHE A 75 10.08 -2.41 -8.78
CA PHE A 75 11.23 -3.25 -9.14
C PHE A 75 10.87 -4.13 -10.35
N GLU A 76 11.81 -4.91 -10.86
CA GLU A 76 11.57 -5.80 -11.99
C GLU A 76 10.49 -6.85 -11.65
N GLY A 77 9.32 -6.74 -12.29
CA GLY A 77 8.19 -7.66 -12.11
C GLY A 77 7.20 -7.30 -10.99
N GLY A 78 7.36 -6.15 -10.31
CA GLY A 78 6.43 -5.78 -9.24
C GLY A 78 6.68 -4.45 -8.53
N ILE A 79 6.05 -4.31 -7.37
CA ILE A 79 6.26 -3.19 -6.45
C ILE A 79 6.51 -3.68 -5.03
N GLN A 80 7.26 -2.92 -4.26
CA GLN A 80 7.40 -3.10 -2.82
C GLN A 80 6.62 -1.99 -2.14
N ILE A 81 5.63 -2.34 -1.33
CA ILE A 81 4.91 -1.45 -0.43
C ILE A 81 5.80 -1.19 0.78
N MET A 82 5.96 0.09 1.16
CA MET A 82 6.93 0.54 2.14
C MET A 82 6.28 1.18 3.34
#